data_AF-A0A562TKZ3-F1
#
_entry.id   AF-A0A562TKZ3-F1
#
_cell.length_a   1.000
_cell.length_b   1.000
_cell.length_c   1.000
_cell.angle_alpha   90.00
_cell.angle_beta   90.00
_cell.angle_gamma   90.00
#
_symmetry.space_group_name_H-M   'P 1'
#
loop_
_entity.id
_entity.type
_entity.pdbx_description
1 polymer ?
#
loop_
_entity_poly.entity_id
_entity_poly.type
_entity_poly.pdbx_seq_one_letter_code
_entity_poly.pdbx_strand_id
1 'polypeptide(L)'
;MKKTILLLVILIILLVGFASAQNKIDKYCQVVVFAKARISIGDIKQLFALKDTSEYEKLKLVNRLKNTIDVLNYMSKLGWTVVNIHANGVANSVEVLYFKKQYDTTELQED
;
A
#
# COMPACT_ATOMS: atom_id res chain seq x y z
N MET A 1 40.60 29.19 0.88
CA MET A 1 40.16 28.32 -0.23
C MET A 1 40.24 26.82 0.11
N LYS A 2 41.38 26.29 0.57
CA LYS A 2 41.50 24.85 0.93
C LYS A 2 40.54 24.39 2.05
N LYS A 3 40.32 25.22 3.08
CA LYS A 3 39.41 24.92 4.21
C LYS A 3 37.93 24.89 3.79
N THR A 4 37.54 25.74 2.84
CA THR A 4 36.17 25.80 2.32
C THR A 4 35.84 24.56 1.47
N ILE A 5 36.82 24.06 0.71
CA ILE A 5 36.67 22.82 -0.07
C ILE A 5 36.50 21.62 0.87
N LEU A 6 37.27 21.54 1.96
CA LEU A 6 37.16 20.46 2.95
C LEU A 6 35.77 20.41 3.61
N LEU A 7 35.24 21.57 4.01
CA LEU A 7 33.89 21.68 4.59
C LEU A 7 32.80 21.24 3.60
N LEU A 8 32.96 21.59 2.32
CA LEU A 8 32.01 21.19 1.28
C LEU A 8 32.00 19.67 1.08
N VAL A 9 33.17 19.04 1.08
CA VAL A 9 33.30 17.58 0.95
C VAL A 9 32.67 16.86 2.15
N ILE A 10 32.88 17.36 3.37
CA ILE A 10 32.27 16.79 4.58
C ILE A 10 30.73 16.92 4.52
N LEU A 11 30.22 18.07 4.07
CA LEU A 11 28.78 18.28 3.93
C LEU A 11 28.15 17.32 2.91
N ILE A 12 28.83 17.09 1.78
CA ILE A 12 28.36 16.16 0.75
C ILE A 12 28.35 14.72 1.30
N ILE A 13 29.38 14.29 2.02
CA ILE A 13 29.44 12.94 2.61
C ILE A 13 28.33 12.74 3.65
N LEU A 14 28.04 13.76 4.47
CA LEU A 14 26.93 13.71 5.43
C LEU A 14 25.57 13.60 4.75
N LEU A 15 25.37 14.27 3.61
CA LEU A 15 24.13 14.19 2.85
C LEU A 15 23.92 12.82 2.17
N VAL A 16 24.99 12.13 1.79
CA VAL A 16 24.90 10.77 1.20
C VAL A 16 24.39 9.74 2.21
N GLY A 17 24.67 9.91 3.51
CA GLY A 17 24.16 9.01 4.56
C GLY A 17 22.63 9.04 4.72
N PHE A 18 22.00 10.20 4.48
CA PHE A 18 20.53 10.35 4.51
C PHE A 18 19.85 9.80 3.25
N ALA A 19 20.59 9.50 2.18
CA ALA A 19 20.07 8.88 0.97
C ALA A 19 19.98 7.35 1.07
N SER A 20 20.07 6.79 2.28
CA SER A 20 19.87 5.36 2.52
C SER A 20 18.49 4.95 2.03
N ALA A 21 18.46 4.04 1.05
CA ALA A 21 17.25 3.50 0.45
C ALA A 21 16.27 3.07 1.54
N GLN A 22 15.11 3.74 1.61
CA GLN A 22 14.03 3.31 2.47
C GLN A 22 13.67 1.88 2.07
N ASN A 23 13.84 0.93 2.99
CA ASN A 23 13.40 -0.44 2.77
C ASN A 23 11.88 -0.42 2.69
N LYS A 24 11.37 -0.43 1.45
CA LYS A 24 9.94 -0.46 1.17
C LYS A 24 9.49 -1.89 1.00
N ILE A 25 8.39 -2.24 1.64
CA ILE A 25 7.75 -3.52 1.55
C ILE A 25 6.41 -3.32 0.84
N ASP A 26 6.22 -4.11 -0.21
CA ASP A 26 4.98 -4.15 -0.95
C ASP A 26 3.97 -5.04 -0.19
N LYS A 27 2.81 -4.48 0.13
CA LYS A 27 1.67 -5.24 0.66
C LYS A 27 0.56 -5.28 -0.38
N TYR A 28 -0.19 -6.38 -0.37
CA TYR A 28 -1.23 -6.65 -1.35
C TYR A 28 -2.56 -6.93 -0.67
N CYS A 29 -3.65 -6.57 -1.32
CA CYS A 29 -4.99 -6.99 -0.93
C CYS A 29 -5.85 -7.32 -2.16
N GLN A 30 -6.87 -8.12 -1.94
CA GLN A 30 -7.87 -8.49 -2.94
C GLN A 30 -9.21 -7.88 -2.57
N VAL A 31 -9.93 -7.32 -3.54
CA VAL A 31 -11.32 -6.88 -3.39
C VAL A 31 -12.18 -7.60 -4.39
N VAL A 32 -13.19 -8.33 -3.92
CA VAL A 32 -14.20 -8.96 -4.76
C VAL A 32 -15.44 -8.08 -4.78
N VAL A 33 -15.87 -7.65 -5.96
CA VAL A 33 -17.05 -6.83 -6.19
C VAL A 33 -18.10 -7.68 -6.88
N PHE A 34 -19.25 -7.83 -6.21
CA PHE A 34 -20.46 -8.42 -6.76
C PHE A 34 -21.63 -7.50 -6.38
N ALA A 35 -22.57 -7.96 -5.53
CA ALA A 35 -23.60 -7.09 -4.96
C ALA A 35 -23.07 -6.07 -3.93
N LYS A 36 -21.92 -6.39 -3.31
CA LYS A 36 -21.23 -5.59 -2.31
C LYS A 36 -19.75 -5.95 -2.35
N ALA A 37 -18.87 -4.96 -2.23
CA ALA A 37 -17.44 -5.20 -2.19
C ALA A 37 -17.05 -5.97 -0.93
N ARG A 38 -16.08 -6.87 -1.05
CA ARG A 38 -15.48 -7.62 0.05
C ARG A 38 -13.97 -7.55 -0.08
N ILE A 39 -13.30 -6.93 0.88
CA ILE A 39 -11.84 -6.89 0.94
C ILE A 39 -11.28 -8.09 1.72
N SER A 40 -10.25 -8.72 1.16
CA SER A 40 -9.41 -9.72 1.80
C SER A 40 -7.97 -9.21 1.83
N ILE A 41 -7.35 -9.24 2.99
CA ILE A 41 -6.03 -8.67 3.26
C ILE A 41 -5.11 -9.81 3.69
N GLY A 42 -4.93 -10.78 2.78
CA GLY A 42 -4.17 -12.01 3.01
C GLY A 42 -4.81 -12.96 4.05
N ASP A 43 -4.55 -14.25 3.93
CA ASP A 43 -5.09 -15.25 4.87
C ASP A 43 -4.38 -15.22 6.24
N ILE A 44 -3.19 -14.60 6.31
CA ILE A 44 -2.37 -14.52 7.52
C ILE A 44 -2.36 -13.08 8.01
N LYS A 45 -3.18 -12.78 9.02
CA LYS A 45 -3.28 -11.44 9.63
C LYS A 45 -1.92 -10.86 10.09
N GLN A 46 -0.99 -11.72 10.51
CA GLN A 46 0.36 -11.33 10.92
C GLN A 46 1.15 -10.69 9.76
N LEU A 47 0.92 -11.13 8.52
CA LEU A 47 1.57 -10.54 7.34
C LEU A 47 1.06 -9.13 7.01
N PHE A 48 0.00 -8.67 7.68
CA PHE A 48 -0.58 -7.33 7.55
C PHE A 48 -0.65 -6.59 8.90
N ALA A 49 0.31 -6.86 9.79
CA ALA A 49 0.45 -6.15 11.05
C ALA A 49 1.03 -4.74 10.82
N LEU A 50 0.15 -3.77 10.55
CA LEU A 50 0.50 -2.35 10.51
C LEU A 50 0.57 -1.81 11.95
N LYS A 51 1.53 -0.92 12.24
CA LYS A 51 1.58 -0.20 13.53
C LYS A 51 0.36 0.70 13.71
N ASP A 52 -0.08 1.36 12.64
CA ASP A 52 -1.29 2.17 12.65
C ASP A 52 -2.55 1.33 12.38
N THR A 53 -3.31 1.05 13.44
CA THR A 53 -4.58 0.33 13.34
C THR A 53 -5.66 1.11 12.59
N SER A 54 -5.51 2.43 12.41
CA SER A 54 -6.48 3.28 11.69
C SER A 54 -6.57 2.90 10.21
N GLU A 55 -5.49 2.37 9.64
CA GLU A 55 -5.45 1.96 8.25
C GLU A 55 -6.33 0.74 7.98
N TYR A 56 -6.34 -0.21 8.92
CA TYR A 56 -7.23 -1.35 8.85
C TYR A 56 -8.71 -0.95 8.92
N GLU A 57 -9.05 0.02 9.77
CA GLU A 57 -10.42 0.56 9.85
C GLU A 57 -10.84 1.29 8.57
N LYS A 58 -9.92 2.05 7.94
CA LYS A 58 -10.17 2.66 6.62
C LYS A 58 -10.42 1.57 5.56
N LEU A 59 -9.60 0.52 5.52
CA LEU A 59 -9.78 -0.58 4.57
C LEU A 59 -11.10 -1.33 4.76
N LYS A 60 -11.58 -1.50 5.99
CA LYS A 60 -12.90 -2.10 6.25
C LYS A 60 -14.05 -1.31 5.62
N LEU A 61 -13.89 0.00 5.38
CA LEU A 61 -14.92 0.81 4.73
C LEU A 61 -15.14 0.43 3.27
N VAL A 62 -14.16 -0.21 2.62
CA VAL A 62 -14.32 -0.81 1.28
C VAL A 62 -15.52 -1.75 1.26
N ASN A 63 -15.75 -2.49 2.35
CA ASN A 63 -16.88 -3.42 2.43
C ASN A 63 -18.24 -2.71 2.34
N ARG A 64 -18.33 -1.38 2.47
CA ARG A 64 -19.60 -0.64 2.33
C ARG A 64 -19.91 -0.26 0.87
N LEU A 65 -18.93 -0.39 -0.02
CA LEU A 65 -19.05 -0.02 -1.43
C LEU A 65 -19.75 -1.11 -2.23
N LYS A 66 -20.39 -0.72 -3.34
CA LYS A 66 -21.22 -1.62 -4.15
C LYS A 66 -20.72 -1.80 -5.59
N ASN A 67 -20.04 -0.80 -6.14
CA ASN A 67 -19.58 -0.84 -7.51
C ASN A 67 -18.05 -0.68 -7.57
N THR A 68 -17.47 -1.12 -8.67
CA THR A 68 -16.03 -1.15 -8.88
C THR A 68 -15.41 0.24 -9.00
N ILE A 69 -16.13 1.21 -9.58
CA ILE A 69 -15.64 2.59 -9.72
C ILE A 69 -15.42 3.22 -8.34
N ASP A 70 -16.37 3.06 -7.42
CA ASP A 70 -16.26 3.54 -6.05
C ASP A 70 -15.12 2.86 -5.30
N VAL A 71 -14.95 1.54 -5.51
CA VAL A 71 -13.82 0.80 -4.94
C VAL A 71 -12.50 1.35 -5.45
N LEU A 72 -12.34 1.52 -6.76
CA LEU A 72 -11.12 2.07 -7.36
C LEU A 72 -10.82 3.48 -6.84
N ASN A 73 -11.82 4.36 -6.80
CA ASN A 73 -11.69 5.72 -6.31
C ASN A 73 -11.31 5.76 -4.83
N TYR A 74 -11.96 4.94 -4.01
CA TYR A 74 -11.69 4.87 -2.58
C TYR A 74 -10.30 4.30 -2.27
N MET A 75 -9.93 3.20 -2.92
CA MET A 75 -8.61 2.57 -2.76
C MET A 75 -7.50 3.51 -3.23
N SER A 76 -7.68 4.19 -4.37
CA SER A 76 -6.74 5.21 -4.84
C SER A 76 -6.58 6.36 -3.84
N LYS A 77 -7.67 6.84 -3.23
CA LYS A 77 -7.62 7.87 -2.18
C LYS A 77 -6.85 7.41 -0.93
N LEU A 78 -6.84 6.11 -0.64
CA LEU A 78 -6.05 5.51 0.45
C LEU A 78 -4.58 5.24 0.07
N GLY A 79 -4.17 5.57 -1.15
CA GLY A 79 -2.81 5.35 -1.66
C GLY A 79 -2.56 3.94 -2.20
N TRP A 80 -3.61 3.17 -2.46
CA TRP A 80 -3.48 1.85 -3.09
C TRP A 80 -3.49 1.96 -4.61
N THR A 81 -2.62 1.20 -5.26
CA THR A 81 -2.53 1.10 -6.72
C THR A 81 -3.13 -0.22 -7.18
N VAL A 82 -3.97 -0.19 -8.21
CA VAL A 82 -4.49 -1.41 -8.82
C VAL A 82 -3.37 -2.11 -9.59
N VAL A 83 -3.20 -3.41 -9.38
CA VAL A 83 -2.18 -4.22 -10.08
C VAL A 83 -2.80 -5.19 -11.07
N ASN A 84 -4.03 -5.66 -10.81
CA ASN A 84 -4.72 -6.57 -11.72
C ASN A 84 -6.24 -6.54 -11.50
N ILE A 85 -7.00 -6.84 -12.55
CA ILE A 85 -8.45 -6.95 -12.52
C ILE A 85 -8.84 -8.20 -13.30
N HIS A 86 -9.58 -9.10 -12.66
CA HIS A 86 -10.10 -10.32 -13.26
C HIS A 86 -11.64 -10.31 -13.20
N ALA A 87 -12.29 -10.58 -14.31
CA ALA A 87 -13.70 -10.96 -14.31
C ALA A 87 -13.80 -12.46 -14.02
N ASN A 88 -14.56 -12.86 -13.01
CA ASN A 88 -14.77 -14.27 -12.72
C ASN A 88 -16.14 -14.72 -13.30
N GLY A 89 -16.13 -15.33 -14.49
CA GLY A 89 -17.28 -16.03 -15.07
C GLY A 89 -17.89 -15.41 -16.33
N VAL A 90 -18.44 -16.30 -17.18
CA VAL A 90 -19.02 -16.02 -18.51
C VAL A 90 -20.42 -15.36 -18.43
N ALA A 91 -21.02 -15.28 -17.24
CA ALA A 91 -22.44 -14.97 -17.14
C ALA A 91 -22.94 -14.26 -15.87
N ASN A 92 -22.13 -13.51 -15.09
CA ASN A 92 -22.60 -12.38 -14.24
C ASN A 92 -21.52 -11.79 -13.31
N SER A 93 -21.16 -10.52 -13.56
CA SER A 93 -20.87 -9.41 -12.62
C SER A 93 -19.94 -9.58 -11.41
N VAL A 94 -19.13 -10.63 -11.30
CA VAL A 94 -18.10 -10.72 -10.25
C VAL A 94 -16.78 -10.16 -10.79
N GLU A 95 -16.34 -9.05 -10.25
CA GLU A 95 -15.03 -8.45 -10.54
C GLU A 95 -14.09 -8.67 -9.35
N VAL A 96 -12.90 -9.18 -9.61
CA VAL A 96 -11.85 -9.39 -8.62
C VAL A 96 -10.72 -8.42 -8.91
N LEU A 97 -10.49 -7.49 -7.98
CA LEU A 97 -9.46 -6.46 -8.07
C LEU A 97 -8.33 -6.79 -7.11
N TYR A 98 -7.09 -6.66 -7.59
CA TYR A 98 -5.89 -6.79 -6.79
C TYR A 98 -5.23 -5.43 -6.66
N PHE A 99 -4.88 -5.06 -5.43
CA PHE A 99 -4.24 -3.79 -5.12
C PHE A 99 -2.90 -4.01 -4.42
N LYS A 100 -2.02 -3.03 -4.56
CA LYS A 100 -0.71 -2.94 -3.94
C LYS A 100 -0.53 -1.59 -3.27
N LYS A 101 0.14 -1.57 -2.10
CA LYS A 101 0.63 -0.35 -1.47
C LYS A 101 2.03 -0.60 -0.89
N GLN A 102 2.90 0.40 -1.01
CA GLN A 102 4.25 0.34 -0.45
C GLN A 102 4.24 0.94 0.95
N TYR A 103 4.88 0.26 1.88
CA TYR A 103 5.08 0.71 3.26
C TYR A 103 6.57 0.75 3.56
N ASP A 104 7.00 1.72 4.35
CA ASP A 104 8.31 1.68 4.97
C ASP A 104 8.33 0.60 6.05
N THR A 105 9.47 -0.09 6.23
CA THR A 105 9.64 -1.10 7.29
C THR A 105 9.29 -0.56 8.68
N THR A 106 9.49 0.74 8.91
CA THR A 106 9.17 1.41 10.18
C THR A 106 7.67 1.48 10.45
N GLU A 107 6.80 1.38 9.43
CA GLU A 107 5.34 1.41 9.55
C GLU A 107 4.75 0.03 9.91
N LEU A 108 5.53 -1.04 9.76
CA LEU A 108 5.14 -2.41 10.09
C LEU A 108 5.45 -2.72 11.56
N GLN A 109 4.62 -3.57 12.18
CA GLN A 109 4.96 -4.16 13.48
C GLN A 109 6.18 -5.08 13.31
N GLU A 110 7.10 -5.03 14.26
CA GLU A 110 8.21 -5.98 14.36
C GLU A 110 7.65 -7.29 14.95
N ASP A 111 8.00 -8.42 14.34
CA ASP A 111 7.60 -9.76 14.79
C ASP A 111 8.20 -10.13 16.15
#